data_AF-A0A8X7BYK2-F1
#
_entry.id   AF-A0A8X7BYK2-F1
#
_cell.length_a   1.000
_cell.length_b   1.000
_cell.length_c   1.000
_cell.angle_alpha   90.00
_cell.angle_beta   90.00
_cell.angle_gamma   90.00
#
_symmetry.space_group_name_H-M   'P 1'
#
loop_
_entity.id
_entity.type
_entity.pdbx_description
1 polymer ?
#
loop_
_entity_poly.entity_id
_entity_poly.type
_entity_poly.pdbx_seq_one_letter_code
_entity_poly.pdbx_strand_id
1 'polypeptide(L)'
;MVFHRLISLRYNLTNIYESHEDKYRRYGPIVREEFEWGKPVVHLFDPDDFEKVFRYQGRYPIRRISDFLVHYRRNRPEKYSSAGLANT
;
A
#
# COMPACT_ATOMS: atom_id res chain seq x y z
N MET A 1 -12.13 23.65 5.77
CA MET A 1 -11.35 22.39 5.66
C MET A 1 -11.69 21.74 4.34
N VAL A 2 -10.75 21.69 3.40
CA VAL A 2 -11.01 21.13 2.06
C VAL A 2 -10.83 19.62 2.14
N PHE A 3 -11.94 18.88 2.10
CA PHE A 3 -11.92 17.42 1.93
C PHE A 3 -11.30 17.11 0.57
N HIS A 4 -10.04 16.66 0.54
CA HIS A 4 -9.45 16.10 -0.68
C HIS A 4 -10.07 14.73 -0.92
N ARG A 5 -11.15 14.75 -1.71
CA ARG A 5 -11.81 13.56 -2.28
C ARG A 5 -10.76 12.66 -2.92
N LEU A 6 -10.77 11.37 -2.57
CA LEU A 6 -9.88 10.32 -3.09
C LEU A 6 -9.55 10.53 -4.57
N ILE A 7 -8.30 10.91 -4.86
CA ILE A 7 -7.86 11.16 -6.24
C ILE A 7 -7.80 9.85 -7.00
N SER A 8 -7.42 8.76 -6.30
CA SER A 8 -7.42 7.40 -6.81
C SER A 8 -8.78 6.94 -7.38
N LEU A 9 -9.90 7.33 -6.78
CA LEU A 9 -11.24 6.92 -7.23
C LEU A 9 -11.69 7.54 -8.56
N ARG A 10 -10.94 8.51 -9.10
CA ARG A 10 -11.24 9.13 -10.40
C ARG A 10 -10.67 8.34 -11.58
N TYR A 11 -9.84 7.34 -11.31
CA TYR A 11 -9.11 6.58 -12.32
C TYR A 11 -9.59 5.14 -12.38
N ASN A 12 -9.47 4.52 -13.54
CA ASN A 12 -9.66 3.09 -13.67
C ASN A 12 -8.56 2.35 -12.88
N LEU A 13 -8.91 1.26 -12.21
CA LEU A 13 -7.96 0.41 -11.50
C LEU A 13 -6.84 -0.11 -12.42
N THR A 14 -7.12 -0.33 -13.71
CA THR A 14 -6.09 -0.72 -14.71
C THR A 14 -5.06 0.37 -14.95
N ASN A 15 -5.41 1.64 -14.69
CA ASN A 15 -4.61 2.83 -14.99
C ASN A 15 -4.24 3.60 -13.72
N ILE A 16 -4.07 2.92 -12.59
CA ILE A 16 -3.81 3.58 -11.30
C ILE A 16 -2.49 4.39 -11.30
N TYR A 17 -1.56 4.09 -12.21
CA TYR A 17 -0.34 4.88 -12.41
C TYR A 17 -0.62 6.32 -12.83
N GLU A 18 -1.69 6.58 -13.59
CA GLU A 18 -2.10 7.94 -13.96
C GLU A 18 -2.53 8.74 -12.71
N SER A 19 -3.16 8.08 -11.73
CA SER A 19 -3.48 8.69 -10.44
C SER A 19 -2.21 9.09 -9.67
N HIS A 20 -1.20 8.24 -9.71
CA HIS A 20 0.08 8.49 -9.07
C HIS A 20 0.83 9.66 -9.73
N GLU A 21 0.85 9.72 -11.06
CA GLU A 21 1.44 10.84 -11.81
C GLU A 21 0.72 12.16 -11.50
N ASP A 22 -0.61 12.17 -11.49
CA ASP A 22 -1.41 13.35 -11.16
C ASP A 22 -1.14 13.85 -9.73
N LYS A 23 -1.03 12.93 -8.76
CA LYS A 23 -0.65 13.25 -7.38
C LYS A 23 0.73 13.89 -7.31
N TYR A 24 1.73 13.30 -7.97
CA TYR A 24 3.08 13.84 -8.00
C TYR A 24 3.11 15.25 -8.59
N ARG A 25 2.46 15.46 -9.74
CA ARG A 25 2.40 16.77 -10.40
C ARG A 25 1.74 17.85 -9.56
N ARG A 26 0.73 17.50 -8.75
CA ARG A 26 -0.03 18.47 -7.95
C ARG A 26 0.59 18.79 -6.61
N TYR A 27 1.16 17.80 -5.94
CA TYR A 27 1.57 17.93 -4.53
C TYR A 27 3.05 17.63 -4.30
N GLY A 28 3.77 17.16 -5.30
CA GLY A 28 5.20 16.87 -5.23
C GLY A 28 5.54 15.45 -4.75
N PRO A 29 6.76 15.24 -4.24
CA PRO A 29 7.35 13.92 -4.05
C PRO A 29 6.78 13.09 -2.88
N ILE A 30 6.06 13.73 -1.94
CA ILE A 30 5.45 13.07 -0.79
C ILE A 30 4.00 13.56 -0.65
N VAL A 31 3.04 12.64 -0.71
CA VAL A 31 1.61 12.98 -0.72
C VAL A 31 0.83 12.19 0.31
N ARG A 32 0.10 12.88 1.19
CA ARG A 32 -0.86 12.26 2.09
C ARG A 32 -2.24 12.22 1.44
N GLU A 33 -2.77 11.03 1.20
CA GLU A 33 -4.14 10.79 0.72
C GLU A 33 -4.97 10.23 1.88
N GLU A 34 -6.07 10.89 2.23
CA GLU A 34 -7.03 10.36 3.20
C GLU A 34 -7.82 9.23 2.54
N PHE A 35 -7.83 8.05 3.17
CA PHE A 35 -8.56 6.89 2.66
C PHE A 35 -9.83 6.64 3.48
N GLU A 36 -10.90 6.22 2.82
CA GLU A 36 -12.24 6.05 3.43
C GLU A 36 -12.26 5.06 4.61
N TRP A 37 -11.24 4.21 4.76
CA TRP A 37 -11.09 3.26 5.87
C TRP A 37 -10.27 3.79 7.06
N GLY A 38 -10.21 5.11 7.24
CA GLY A 38 -9.75 5.75 8.48
C GLY A 38 -8.24 5.69 8.72
N LYS A 39 -7.45 5.28 7.72
CA LYS A 39 -5.98 5.37 7.74
C LYS A 39 -5.50 6.13 6.51
N PRO A 40 -4.74 7.22 6.67
CA PRO A 40 -4.17 7.90 5.53
C PRO A 40 -3.12 7.01 4.85
N VAL A 41 -3.04 7.16 3.53
CA VAL A 41 -1.97 6.58 2.71
C VAL A 41 -0.95 7.66 2.43
N VAL A 42 0.34 7.35 2.61
CA VAL A 42 1.43 8.22 2.19
C VAL A 42 2.04 7.65 0.92
N HIS A 43 1.94 8.40 -0.17
CA HIS A 43 2.56 8.08 -1.45
C HIS A 43 3.96 8.72 -1.47
N LEU A 44 4.97 7.91 -1.83
CA LEU A 44 6.34 8.35 -2.03
C LEU A 44 6.70 8.21 -3.51
N PHE A 45 7.44 9.16 -4.04
CA PHE A 45 7.88 9.16 -5.43
C PHE A 45 9.41 9.20 -5.59
N ASP A 46 10.14 9.54 -4.54
CA ASP A 46 11.61 9.58 -4.52
C ASP A 46 12.21 8.25 -4.04
N PRO A 47 13.12 7.61 -4.81
CA PRO A 47 13.84 6.41 -4.40
C PRO A 47 14.49 6.49 -3.02
N ASP A 48 15.06 7.64 -2.65
CA ASP A 48 15.75 7.83 -1.37
C ASP A 48 14.78 7.76 -0.18
N ASP A 49 13.53 8.19 -0.40
CA ASP A 49 12.49 8.12 0.63
C ASP A 49 11.95 6.70 0.80
N PHE A 50 11.90 5.91 -0.28
CA PHE A 50 11.63 4.47 -0.16
C PHE A 50 12.68 3.79 0.71
N GLU A 51 13.97 4.04 0.45
CA GLU A 51 15.05 3.45 1.24
C GLU A 51 14.93 3.80 2.72
N LYS A 52 14.71 5.08 3.06
CA LYS A 52 14.52 5.53 4.44
C LYS A 52 13.38 4.77 5.12
N VAL A 53 12.23 4.64 4.46
CA VAL A 53 11.07 3.93 5.02
C VAL A 53 11.34 2.44 5.16
N PHE A 54 11.92 1.78 4.15
CA PHE A 54 12.22 0.35 4.20
C PHE A 54 13.28 -0.02 5.25
N ARG A 55 14.24 0.87 5.52
CA ARG A 55 15.25 0.67 6.56
C ARG A 55 14.77 1.01 7.97
N TYR A 56 13.69 1.77 8.09
CA TYR A 56 13.18 2.19 9.39
C TYR A 56 12.72 0.98 10.23
N GLN A 57 13.39 0.76 11.35
CA GLN A 57 13.02 -0.28 12.31
C GLN A 57 11.94 0.27 13.26
N GLY A 58 10.68 0.13 12.85
CA GLY A 58 9.55 0.62 13.65
C GLY A 58 8.21 0.03 13.23
N ARG A 59 7.12 0.74 13.53
CA ARG A 59 5.75 0.27 13.27
C ARG A 59 5.41 0.12 11.78
N TYR A 60 6.19 0.69 10.87
CA TYR A 60 5.99 0.61 9.41
C TYR A 60 7.34 0.59 8.70
N PRO A 61 7.44 -0.02 7.50
CA PRO A 61 6.38 -0.74 6.79
C PRO A 61 6.14 -2.13 7.41
N ILE A 62 4.87 -2.51 7.60
CA ILE A 62 4.50 -3.88 7.98
C ILE A 62 3.93 -4.58 6.75
N ARG A 63 4.53 -5.72 6.38
CA ARG A 63 3.95 -6.63 5.39
C ARG A 63 2.85 -7.47 6.06
N ARG A 64 1.63 -6.91 6.18
CA ARG A 64 0.48 -7.70 6.65
C ARG A 64 0.15 -8.76 5.62
N ILE A 65 -0.05 -9.99 6.07
CA ILE A 65 -0.61 -11.06 5.24
C ILE A 65 -2.11 -10.75 5.11
N SER A 66 -2.66 -10.93 3.91
CA SER A 66 -4.11 -10.85 3.71
C SER A 66 -4.82 -11.94 4.52
N ASP A 67 -5.84 -11.58 5.30
CA ASP A 67 -6.61 -12.53 6.12
C ASP A 67 -7.26 -13.62 5.25
N PHE A 68 -7.64 -13.28 4.01
CA PHE A 68 -8.11 -14.26 3.04
C PHE A 68 -7.03 -15.31 2.72
N LEU A 69 -5.78 -14.87 2.51
CA LEU A 69 -4.66 -15.77 2.26
C LEU A 69 -4.36 -16.62 3.49
N VAL A 70 -4.40 -16.03 4.69
CA VAL A 70 -4.23 -16.77 5.95
C VAL A 70 -5.30 -17.87 6.07
N HIS A 71 -6.56 -17.51 5.88
CA HIS A 71 -7.68 -18.45 5.92
C HIS A 71 -7.54 -19.54 4.84
N TYR A 72 -7.26 -19.15 3.60
CA TYR A 72 -7.11 -20.09 2.48
C TYR A 72 -6.00 -21.11 2.71
N ARG A 73 -4.85 -20.67 3.23
CA ARG A 73 -3.70 -21.55 3.53
C ARG A 73 -3.98 -22.48 4.70
N ARG A 74 -4.59 -21.97 5.79
CA ARG A 74 -4.96 -22.78 6.97
C ARG A 74 -5.94 -23.91 6.64
N ASN A 75 -6.83 -23.69 5.67
CA ASN A 75 -7.81 -24.69 5.24
C ASN A 75 -7.27 -25.66 4.17
N ARG A 76 -6.05 -25.47 3.66
CA ARG A 76 -5.42 -26.33 2.64
C ARG A 76 -3.95 -26.64 2.97
N PRO A 77 -3.67 -27.19 4.16
CA PRO A 77 -2.31 -27.45 4.60
C PRO A 77 -1.55 -28.41 3.68
N GLU A 78 -2.25 -29.30 2.97
CA GLU A 78 -1.68 -30.22 1.97
C GLU A 78 -1.05 -29.50 0.77
N LYS A 79 -1.54 -28.30 0.43
CA LYS A 79 -0.99 -27.46 -0.64
C LYS A 79 0.04 -26.45 -0.16
N TYR A 80 0.02 -26.12 1.14
CA TYR A 80 0.86 -25.12 1.77
C TYR A 80 1.62 -25.69 2.98
N SER A 81 2.18 -26.89 2.81
CA SER A 81 2.93 -27.61 3.84
C SER A 81 4.34 -27.05 4.08
N SER A 82 4.82 -26.16 3.22
CA SER A 82 6.09 -25.45 3.37
C SER A 82 5.85 -23.95 3.62
N ALA A 83 6.80 -23.29 4.29
CA ALA A 83 6.71 -21.87 4.61
C ALA A 83 6.43 -21.00 3.36
N GLY A 84 7.11 -21.25 2.23
CA GLY A 84 6.91 -20.50 0.98
C GLY A 84 7.09 -18.97 1.12
N LEU A 85 6.85 -18.22 0.03
CA LEU A 85 7.10 -16.76 -0.11
C LEU A 85 6.25 -15.82 0.79
N ALA A 86 5.60 -16.35 1.82
CA ALA A 86 4.87 -15.55 2.79
C ALA A 86 5.21 -16.07 4.19
N ASN A 87 5.86 -15.22 4.99
CA ASN A 87 6.13 -15.50 6.40
C ASN A 87 4.86 -16.03 7.06
N THR A 88 4.99 -17.16 7.75
CA THR A 88 3.97 -17.79 8.60
C THR A 88 3.51 -16.89 9.72
#